data_AF-A0A661HL38-F1
#
_entry.id   AF-A0A661HL38-F1
#
_cell.length_a   1.000
_cell.length_b   1.000
_cell.length_c   1.000
_cell.angle_alpha   90.00
_cell.angle_beta   90.00
_cell.angle_gamma   90.00
#
_symmetry.space_group_name_H-M   'P 1'
#
loop_
_entity.id
_entity.type
_entity.pdbx_description
1 polymer ?
#
loop_
_entity_poly.entity_id
_entity_poly.type
_entity_poly.pdbx_seq_one_letter_code
_entity_poly.pdbx_strand_id
1 'polypeptide(L)'
;MRKGAKQHKHSQKAFSLLELLIVIVIVALVYGLGFSAIEFTQAKPKALSPLNLKENIQKSKLFSGQTTLMCLDKCRTCYMRDGISSAFSPYENSIDLSDITAYTLDKDEILTPIEYGRYDDKKVCLMIDFYTNGSSTQVILEDEESAYFLPAFFGKAQAFASIEEAKEYWLKEADSVSNNEDFY
;
A
#
# COMPACT_ATOMS: atom_id res chain seq x y z
N MET A 1 15.49 41.35 83.36
CA MET A 1 14.46 41.76 82.38
C MET A 1 14.34 40.69 81.29
N ARG A 2 13.14 40.14 81.09
CA ARG A 2 12.81 39.11 80.09
C ARG A 2 12.73 39.73 78.69
N LYS A 3 13.30 39.09 77.67
CA LYS A 3 12.87 39.23 76.27
C LYS A 3 12.55 37.85 75.73
N GLY A 4 11.25 37.56 75.57
CA GLY A 4 10.77 36.35 74.91
C GLY A 4 10.80 36.53 73.40
N ALA A 5 11.40 35.56 72.71
CA ALA A 5 11.34 35.44 71.26
C ALA A 5 9.98 34.90 70.82
N LYS A 6 9.30 35.59 69.90
CA LYS A 6 8.10 35.09 69.21
C LYS A 6 8.54 34.17 68.07
N GLN A 7 8.11 32.91 68.09
CA GLN A 7 8.22 32.03 66.92
C GLN A 7 7.03 32.27 65.98
N HIS A 8 7.32 32.54 64.70
CA HIS A 8 6.34 32.54 63.61
C HIS A 8 6.11 31.10 63.15
N LYS A 9 4.87 30.61 63.27
CA LYS A 9 4.46 29.27 62.81
C LYS A 9 4.00 29.35 61.35
N HIS A 10 4.77 28.80 60.42
CA HIS A 10 4.41 28.69 59.01
C HIS A 10 3.41 27.51 58.85
N SER A 11 2.17 27.80 58.48
CA SER A 11 1.17 26.77 58.19
C SER A 11 1.43 26.20 56.80
N GLN A 12 1.99 24.99 56.72
CA GLN A 12 1.92 24.19 55.51
C GLN A 12 0.52 23.59 55.44
N LYS A 13 -0.32 24.13 54.55
CA LYS A 13 -1.66 23.58 54.30
C LYS A 13 -1.49 22.29 53.50
N ALA A 14 -1.70 21.16 54.16
CA ALA A 14 -1.82 19.88 53.48
C ALA A 14 -3.17 19.85 52.73
N PHE A 15 -3.13 19.47 51.46
CA PHE A 15 -4.32 19.24 50.64
C PHE A 15 -5.17 18.13 51.26
N SER A 16 -6.49 18.31 51.24
CA SER A 16 -7.42 17.30 51.76
C SER A 16 -7.43 16.06 50.85
N LEU A 17 -7.56 14.87 51.44
CA LEU A 17 -7.73 13.60 50.71
C LEU A 17 -8.88 13.66 49.70
N LEU A 18 -9.96 14.38 50.04
CA LEU A 18 -11.11 14.59 49.17
C LEU A 18 -10.74 15.42 47.92
N GLU A 19 -9.91 16.43 48.10
CA GLU A 19 -9.49 17.34 47.03
C GLU A 19 -8.61 16.61 46.02
N LEU A 20 -7.70 15.75 46.50
CA LEU A 20 -6.87 14.91 45.65
C LEU A 20 -7.71 13.94 44.80
N LEU A 21 -8.74 13.33 45.39
CA LEU A 21 -9.64 12.41 44.66
C LEU A 21 -10.37 13.13 43.53
N ILE A 22 -10.88 14.34 43.79
CA ILE A 22 -11.58 15.15 42.79
C ILE A 22 -10.64 15.48 41.62
N VAL A 23 -9.39 15.85 41.90
CA VAL A 23 -8.40 16.16 40.86
C VAL A 23 -8.13 14.94 39.98
N ILE A 24 -7.95 13.74 40.56
CA ILE A 24 -7.70 12.51 39.79
C ILE A 24 -8.89 12.17 38.88
N VAL A 25 -10.12 12.34 39.36
CA VAL A 25 -11.34 12.10 38.56
C VAL A 25 -11.44 13.10 37.40
N ILE A 26 -11.18 14.39 37.65
CA ILE A 26 -11.20 15.42 36.60
C ILE A 26 -10.14 15.13 35.54
N VAL A 27 -8.92 14.78 35.96
CA VAL A 27 -7.84 14.39 35.05
C VAL A 27 -8.27 13.17 34.21
N ALA A 28 -8.80 12.12 34.82
CA ALA A 28 -9.27 10.94 34.08
C ALA A 28 -10.34 11.27 33.02
N LEU A 29 -11.27 12.18 33.33
CA LEU A 29 -12.29 12.64 32.38
C LEU A 29 -11.69 13.46 31.23
N VAL A 30 -10.79 14.40 31.55
CA VAL A 30 -10.12 15.23 30.52
C VAL A 30 -9.28 14.37 29.59
N TYR A 31 -8.56 13.39 30.12
CA TYR A 31 -7.79 12.44 29.31
C TYR A 31 -8.70 11.52 28.49
N GLY A 32 -9.80 11.01 29.05
CA GLY A 32 -10.77 10.18 28.32
C GLY A 32 -11.43 10.92 27.15
N LEU A 33 -11.82 12.17 27.36
CA LEU A 33 -12.42 13.01 26.32
C LEU A 33 -11.39 13.52 25.30
N GLY A 34 -10.14 13.77 25.73
CA GLY A 34 -9.05 14.23 24.87
C GLY A 34 -8.59 13.19 23.84
N PHE A 35 -8.66 11.89 24.16
CA PHE A 35 -8.29 10.81 23.22
C PHE A 35 -9.45 10.36 22.32
N SER A 36 -10.70 10.61 22.71
CA SER A 36 -11.87 10.15 21.94
C SER A 36 -12.13 10.96 20.66
N ALA A 37 -11.46 12.10 20.47
CA ALA A 37 -11.63 13.00 19.32
C ALA A 37 -10.54 12.84 18.24
N ILE A 38 -9.58 11.92 18.40
CA ILE A 38 -8.67 11.55 17.33
C ILE A 38 -9.40 10.51 16.48
N GLU A 39 -10.26 10.99 15.58
CA GLU A 39 -10.68 10.19 14.45
C GLU A 39 -9.42 9.84 13.66
N PHE A 40 -8.98 8.57 13.76
CA PHE A 40 -8.09 7.98 12.78
C PHE A 40 -8.78 8.14 11.43
N THR A 41 -8.46 9.22 10.72
CA THR A 41 -8.95 9.46 9.38
C THR A 41 -8.31 8.36 8.56
N GLN A 42 -9.02 7.23 8.39
CA GLN A 42 -8.61 6.21 7.45
C GLN A 42 -8.56 6.94 6.11
N ALA A 43 -7.33 7.23 5.65
CA ALA A 43 -7.11 7.86 4.38
C ALA A 43 -7.93 7.09 3.35
N LYS A 44 -8.80 7.78 2.63
CA LYS A 44 -9.59 7.18 1.54
C LYS A 44 -8.64 6.32 0.70
N PRO A 45 -9.02 5.08 0.33
CA PRO A 45 -8.14 4.21 -0.43
C PRO A 45 -7.66 4.97 -1.67
N LYS A 46 -6.34 5.13 -1.80
CA LYS A 46 -5.74 5.76 -2.98
C LYS A 46 -6.20 4.99 -4.22
N ALA A 47 -6.49 5.70 -5.30
CA ALA A 47 -6.84 5.06 -6.56
C ALA A 47 -5.76 4.06 -6.96
N LEU A 48 -6.18 2.92 -7.49
CA LEU A 48 -5.31 1.86 -7.95
C LEU A 48 -4.54 2.35 -9.17
N SER A 49 -3.22 2.54 -9.04
CA SER A 49 -2.33 3.04 -10.08
C SER A 49 -1.15 2.09 -10.29
N PRO A 50 -0.37 2.22 -11.38
CA PRO A 50 0.75 1.32 -11.65
C PRO A 50 1.75 1.25 -10.48
N LEU A 51 1.94 2.37 -9.78
CA LEU A 51 2.90 2.52 -8.69
C LEU A 51 2.44 1.88 -7.36
N ASN A 52 1.14 1.75 -7.14
CA ASN A 52 0.60 1.25 -5.88
C ASN A 52 -0.18 -0.07 -6.01
N LEU A 53 -0.29 -0.60 -7.24
CA LEU A 53 -1.07 -1.78 -7.59
C LEU A 53 -0.82 -2.95 -6.64
N LYS A 54 0.43 -3.36 -6.51
CA LYS A 54 0.86 -4.50 -5.70
C LYS A 54 0.53 -4.32 -4.22
N GLU A 55 0.91 -3.16 -3.67
CA GLU A 55 0.71 -2.85 -2.26
C GLU A 55 -0.79 -2.75 -1.91
N ASN A 56 -1.59 -2.14 -2.78
CA ASN A 56 -3.02 -1.96 -2.58
C ASN A 56 -3.77 -3.29 -2.65
N ILE A 57 -3.42 -4.17 -3.60
CA ILE A 57 -4.07 -5.48 -3.73
C ILE A 57 -3.71 -6.37 -2.54
N GLN A 58 -2.43 -6.48 -2.18
CA GLN A 58 -1.98 -7.33 -1.08
C GLN A 58 -2.51 -6.88 0.30
N LYS A 59 -2.77 -5.59 0.48
CA LYS A 59 -3.39 -5.04 1.71
C LYS A 59 -4.92 -5.05 1.68
N SER A 60 -5.53 -5.38 0.54
CA SER A 60 -6.98 -5.40 0.41
C SER A 60 -7.57 -6.58 1.20
N LYS A 61 -8.80 -6.39 1.68
CA LYS A 61 -9.57 -7.48 2.32
C LYS A 61 -9.94 -8.60 1.34
N LEU A 62 -9.82 -8.35 0.04
CA LEU A 62 -10.10 -9.30 -1.04
C LEU A 62 -8.89 -10.20 -1.33
N PHE A 63 -7.75 -9.98 -0.69
CA PHE A 63 -6.58 -10.84 -0.87
C PHE A 63 -6.65 -12.04 0.06
N SER A 64 -6.97 -13.20 -0.49
CA SER A 64 -7.03 -14.49 0.22
C SER A 64 -5.75 -15.34 0.09
N GLY A 65 -4.73 -14.78 -0.58
CA GLY A 65 -3.39 -15.35 -0.69
C GLY A 65 -2.93 -15.59 -2.13
N GLN A 66 -3.84 -15.93 -3.03
CA GLN A 66 -3.58 -15.87 -4.46
C GLN A 66 -4.74 -15.16 -5.13
N THR A 67 -4.45 -14.10 -5.88
CA THR A 67 -5.49 -13.29 -6.49
C THR A 67 -5.08 -12.86 -7.89
N THR A 68 -5.99 -12.98 -8.85
CA THR A 68 -5.81 -12.43 -10.20
C THR A 68 -6.61 -11.13 -10.30
N LEU A 69 -5.96 -10.05 -10.69
CA LEU A 69 -6.62 -8.81 -11.14
C LEU A 69 -6.72 -8.84 -12.65
N MET A 70 -7.91 -8.59 -13.19
CA MET A 70 -8.18 -8.49 -14.62
C MET A 70 -8.89 -7.18 -14.91
N CYS A 71 -8.35 -6.38 -15.82
CA CYS A 71 -8.94 -5.11 -16.21
C CYS A 71 -9.40 -5.12 -17.68
N LEU A 72 -10.53 -4.48 -17.92
CA LEU A 72 -11.24 -4.38 -19.20
C LEU A 72 -11.49 -2.90 -19.54
N ASP A 73 -12.05 -2.66 -20.73
CA ASP A 73 -12.55 -1.35 -21.15
C ASP A 73 -11.50 -0.22 -21.01
N LYS A 74 -10.33 -0.41 -21.64
CA LYS A 74 -9.16 0.50 -21.52
C LYS A 74 -8.69 0.66 -20.07
N CYS A 75 -8.79 -0.43 -19.30
CA CYS A 75 -8.36 -0.55 -17.92
C CYS A 75 -9.08 0.39 -16.94
N ARG A 76 -10.32 0.75 -17.27
CA ARG A 76 -11.20 1.55 -16.41
C ARG A 76 -12.06 0.70 -15.48
N THR A 77 -12.29 -0.56 -15.83
CA THR A 77 -13.05 -1.52 -15.02
C THR A 77 -12.14 -2.70 -14.71
N CYS A 78 -12.00 -3.03 -13.43
CA CYS A 78 -11.20 -4.18 -13.01
C CYS A 78 -12.04 -5.14 -12.17
N TYR A 79 -11.65 -6.40 -12.24
CA TYR A 79 -12.27 -7.51 -11.53
C TYR A 79 -11.18 -8.31 -10.83
N MET A 80 -11.52 -8.90 -9.69
CA MET A 80 -10.62 -9.73 -8.90
C MET A 80 -11.24 -11.11 -8.66
N ARG A 81 -10.38 -12.13 -8.64
CA ARG A 81 -10.77 -13.48 -8.23
C ARG A 81 -9.72 -14.07 -7.28
N ASP A 82 -10.18 -14.92 -6.38
CA ASP A 82 -9.34 -15.69 -5.45
C ASP A 82 -8.92 -17.02 -6.08
N GLY A 83 -7.67 -17.11 -6.53
CA GLY A 83 -7.15 -18.27 -7.25
C GLY A 83 -7.83 -18.53 -8.60
N ILE A 84 -7.54 -19.69 -9.20
CA ILE A 84 -7.94 -20.02 -10.59
C ILE A 84 -9.41 -20.46 -10.69
N SER A 85 -9.97 -21.02 -9.60
CA SER A 85 -11.28 -21.68 -9.60
C SER A 85 -12.45 -20.79 -9.17
N SER A 86 -12.19 -19.59 -8.64
CA SER A 86 -13.26 -18.68 -8.23
C SER A 86 -13.72 -17.76 -9.37
N ALA A 87 -14.95 -17.27 -9.24
CA ALA A 87 -15.50 -16.29 -10.16
C ALA A 87 -14.86 -14.92 -9.95
N PHE A 88 -14.78 -14.13 -11.02
CA PHE A 88 -14.41 -12.73 -10.94
C PHE A 88 -15.50 -11.91 -10.25
N SER A 89 -15.10 -11.07 -9.31
CA SER A 89 -15.91 -10.08 -8.63
C SER A 89 -15.42 -8.66 -8.97
N PRO A 90 -16.30 -7.66 -9.09
CA PRO A 90 -15.88 -6.29 -9.40
C PRO A 90 -14.93 -5.72 -8.35
N TYR A 91 -13.92 -4.97 -8.80
CA TYR A 91 -13.08 -4.16 -7.93
C TYR A 91 -13.73 -2.78 -7.71
N GLU A 92 -14.21 -2.53 -6.49
CA GLU A 92 -15.05 -1.36 -6.18
C GLU A 92 -14.29 -0.06 -5.91
N ASN A 93 -12.96 -0.10 -5.71
CA ASN A 93 -12.20 1.13 -5.45
C ASN A 93 -11.89 1.88 -6.75
N SER A 94 -11.54 3.16 -6.64
CA SER A 94 -11.14 3.97 -7.79
C SER A 94 -9.93 3.38 -8.50
N ILE A 95 -9.94 3.43 -9.83
CA ILE A 95 -8.89 2.91 -10.71
C ILE A 95 -8.31 4.07 -11.51
N ASP A 96 -6.98 4.11 -11.58
CA ASP A 96 -6.17 5.07 -12.32
C ASP A 96 -5.13 4.30 -13.15
N LEU A 97 -5.65 3.48 -14.06
CA LEU A 97 -4.90 2.61 -14.99
C LEU A 97 -5.35 2.86 -16.43
N SER A 98 -5.85 4.05 -16.75
CA SER A 98 -6.49 4.29 -18.06
C SER A 98 -5.49 4.18 -19.19
N ASP A 99 -5.90 3.49 -20.26
CA ASP A 99 -5.16 3.42 -21.53
C ASP A 99 -3.74 2.83 -21.44
N ILE A 100 -3.49 2.01 -20.41
CA ILE A 100 -2.20 1.30 -20.26
C ILE A 100 -2.00 0.19 -21.27
N THR A 101 -0.75 0.00 -21.68
CA THR A 101 -0.28 -1.16 -22.44
C THR A 101 0.73 -1.94 -21.61
N ALA A 102 0.57 -3.26 -21.56
CA ALA A 102 1.44 -4.15 -20.81
C ALA A 102 2.49 -4.79 -21.73
N TYR A 103 3.73 -4.87 -21.26
CA TYR A 103 4.87 -5.43 -21.99
C TYR A 103 5.66 -6.43 -21.15
N THR A 104 6.23 -7.42 -21.83
CA THR A 104 7.19 -8.39 -21.27
C THR A 104 8.46 -8.41 -22.13
N LEU A 105 9.51 -8.99 -21.58
CA LEU A 105 10.67 -9.42 -22.36
C LEU A 105 10.47 -10.85 -22.87
N ASP A 106 10.82 -11.09 -24.12
CA ASP A 106 10.96 -12.43 -24.67
C ASP A 106 12.34 -13.03 -24.37
N LYS A 107 12.66 -14.18 -24.98
CA LYS A 107 13.93 -14.89 -24.77
C LYS A 107 15.14 -14.16 -25.33
N ASP A 108 14.93 -13.28 -26.30
CA ASP A 108 15.97 -12.48 -26.95
C ASP A 108 16.02 -11.07 -26.33
N GLU A 109 15.40 -10.89 -25.16
CA GLU A 109 15.31 -9.62 -24.44
C GLU A 109 14.61 -8.52 -25.25
N ILE A 110 13.73 -8.90 -26.18
CA ILE A 110 12.94 -7.96 -26.97
C ILE A 110 11.66 -7.63 -26.20
N LEU A 111 11.36 -6.33 -26.13
CA LEU A 111 10.15 -5.83 -25.47
C LEU A 111 8.95 -6.11 -26.38
N THR A 112 8.00 -6.89 -25.87
CA THR A 112 6.84 -7.36 -26.61
C THR A 112 5.55 -7.05 -25.85
N PRO A 113 4.52 -6.52 -26.52
CA PRO A 113 3.24 -6.27 -25.87
C PRO A 113 2.55 -7.59 -25.49
N ILE A 114 1.92 -7.61 -24.31
CA ILE A 114 1.21 -8.78 -23.81
C ILE A 114 -0.24 -8.74 -24.31
N GLU A 115 -0.64 -9.76 -25.04
CA GLU A 115 -2.02 -9.94 -25.48
C GLU A 115 -2.75 -10.96 -24.60
N TYR A 116 -3.59 -10.46 -23.68
CA TYR A 116 -4.34 -11.27 -22.72
C TYR A 116 -5.64 -11.88 -23.27
N GLY A 117 -6.01 -11.55 -24.51
CA GLY A 117 -7.24 -12.02 -25.15
C GLY A 117 -8.49 -11.22 -24.76
N ARG A 118 -9.63 -11.91 -24.64
CA ARG A 118 -10.94 -11.31 -24.36
C ARG A 118 -11.66 -12.02 -23.23
N TYR A 119 -12.43 -11.27 -22.45
CA TYR A 119 -13.35 -11.77 -21.44
C TYR A 119 -14.72 -11.13 -21.67
N ASP A 120 -15.77 -11.94 -21.80
CA ASP A 120 -17.14 -11.47 -22.09
C ASP A 120 -17.18 -10.50 -23.29
N ASP A 121 -16.56 -10.91 -24.41
CA ASP A 121 -16.37 -10.13 -25.64
C ASP A 121 -15.61 -8.79 -25.50
N LYS A 122 -15.05 -8.47 -24.33
CA LYS A 122 -14.23 -7.28 -24.11
C LYS A 122 -12.74 -7.62 -24.13
N LYS A 123 -11.91 -6.77 -24.74
CA LYS A 123 -10.45 -6.94 -24.73
C LYS A 123 -9.94 -6.77 -23.30
N VAL A 124 -9.14 -7.72 -22.84
CA VAL A 124 -8.39 -7.61 -21.57
C VAL A 124 -7.17 -6.74 -21.83
N CYS A 125 -7.05 -5.65 -21.07
CA CYS A 125 -5.92 -4.72 -21.18
C CYS A 125 -4.83 -5.02 -20.15
N LEU A 126 -5.20 -5.60 -19.01
CA LEU A 126 -4.25 -5.99 -17.97
C LEU A 126 -4.72 -7.25 -17.26
N MET A 127 -3.81 -8.21 -17.06
CA MET A 127 -4.00 -9.33 -16.16
C MET A 127 -2.73 -9.54 -15.33
N ILE A 128 -2.85 -9.45 -14.01
CA ILE A 128 -1.74 -9.61 -13.07
C ILE A 128 -2.16 -10.56 -11.96
N ASP A 129 -1.29 -11.52 -11.66
CA ASP A 129 -1.43 -12.41 -10.51
C ASP A 129 -0.62 -11.88 -9.33
N PHE A 130 -1.16 -12.07 -8.13
CA PHE A 130 -0.55 -11.74 -6.85
C PHE A 130 -0.52 -12.98 -5.95
N TYR A 131 0.56 -13.15 -5.21
CA TYR A 131 0.83 -14.35 -4.40
C TYR A 131 1.20 -14.02 -2.95
N THR A 132 0.99 -14.97 -2.04
CA THR A 132 1.20 -14.82 -0.57
C THR A 132 2.65 -14.51 -0.20
N ASN A 133 3.60 -15.03 -0.96
CA ASN A 133 5.04 -14.76 -0.79
C ASN A 133 5.42 -13.31 -1.15
N GLY A 134 4.44 -12.48 -1.51
CA GLY A 134 4.66 -11.11 -1.94
C GLY A 134 5.01 -10.99 -3.42
N SER A 135 5.09 -12.09 -4.19
CA SER A 135 5.37 -12.00 -5.62
C SER A 135 4.13 -11.61 -6.42
N SER A 136 4.36 -11.13 -7.64
CA SER A 136 3.35 -10.77 -8.63
C SER A 136 3.87 -11.07 -10.04
N THR A 137 3.02 -10.96 -11.04
CA THR A 137 3.47 -10.93 -12.45
C THR A 137 4.47 -9.78 -12.65
N GLN A 138 5.64 -10.07 -13.22
CA GLN A 138 6.59 -9.05 -13.64
C GLN A 138 6.15 -8.48 -14.98
N VAL A 139 6.10 -7.16 -15.10
CA VAL A 139 5.56 -6.51 -16.29
C VAL A 139 6.04 -5.05 -16.37
N ILE A 140 6.17 -4.52 -17.58
CA ILE A 140 6.27 -3.08 -17.81
C ILE A 140 4.90 -2.58 -18.25
N LEU A 141 4.39 -1.54 -17.60
CA LEU A 141 3.17 -0.86 -18.01
C LEU A 141 3.54 0.49 -18.64
N GLU A 142 2.94 0.86 -19.74
CA GLU A 142 3.13 2.15 -20.41
C GLU A 142 1.79 2.87 -20.50
N ASP A 143 1.74 4.15 -20.15
CA ASP A 143 0.65 5.05 -20.49
C ASP A 143 1.13 6.16 -21.45
N GLU A 144 0.33 7.20 -21.66
CA GLU A 144 0.68 8.29 -22.58
C GLU A 144 1.89 9.13 -22.13
N GLU A 145 2.22 9.12 -20.83
CA GLU A 145 3.22 10.02 -20.24
C GLU A 145 4.47 9.29 -19.74
N SER A 146 4.34 8.03 -19.34
CA SER A 146 5.39 7.33 -18.58
C SER A 146 5.32 5.81 -18.73
N ALA A 147 6.44 5.17 -18.41
CA ALA A 147 6.53 3.72 -18.27
C ALA A 147 6.76 3.34 -16.81
N TYR A 148 6.27 2.16 -16.41
CA TYR A 148 6.30 1.67 -15.05
C TYR A 148 6.79 0.23 -15.03
N PHE A 149 7.90 -0.02 -14.34
CA PHE A 149 8.36 -1.37 -14.11
C PHE A 149 7.74 -1.92 -12.82
N LEU A 150 7.02 -3.03 -12.93
CA LEU A 150 6.45 -3.76 -11.82
C LEU A 150 7.28 -5.03 -11.58
N PRO A 151 8.07 -5.10 -10.49
CA PRO A 151 8.92 -6.26 -10.22
C PRO A 151 8.09 -7.49 -9.82
N ALA A 152 8.56 -8.68 -10.22
CA ALA A 152 7.95 -9.94 -9.79
C ALA A 152 8.01 -10.10 -8.26
N PHE A 153 9.18 -9.87 -7.67
CA PHE A 153 9.44 -10.15 -6.25
C PHE A 153 9.53 -8.86 -5.41
N PHE A 154 10.50 -8.80 -4.51
CA PHE A 154 10.78 -7.65 -3.67
C PHE A 154 11.04 -6.41 -4.54
N GLY A 155 10.78 -5.24 -3.95
CA GLY A 155 10.89 -3.96 -4.64
C GLY A 155 9.54 -3.27 -4.79
N LYS A 156 9.61 -1.99 -5.13
CA LYS A 156 8.44 -1.16 -5.43
C LYS A 156 8.39 -0.94 -6.92
N ALA A 157 7.20 -0.73 -7.44
CA ALA A 157 7.04 -0.25 -8.81
C ALA A 157 7.78 1.09 -8.97
N GLN A 158 8.45 1.26 -10.11
CA GLN A 158 9.23 2.45 -10.43
C GLN A 158 8.74 3.05 -11.75
N ALA A 159 8.67 4.38 -11.80
CA ALA A 159 8.31 5.12 -13.01
C ALA A 159 9.58 5.54 -13.76
N PHE A 160 9.47 5.56 -15.09
CA PHE A 160 10.50 5.89 -16.06
C PHE A 160 9.92 6.79 -17.13
N ALA A 161 10.78 7.56 -17.80
CA ALA A 161 10.33 8.46 -18.86
C ALA A 161 9.96 7.70 -20.16
N SER A 162 10.42 6.46 -20.32
CA SER A 162 10.19 5.65 -21.51
C SER A 162 10.21 4.15 -21.21
N ILE A 163 9.62 3.36 -22.12
CA ILE A 163 9.66 1.89 -22.06
C ILE A 163 11.08 1.34 -22.21
N GLU A 164 11.95 2.03 -22.95
CA GLU A 164 13.36 1.68 -23.12
C GLU A 164 14.12 1.80 -21.80
N GLU A 165 13.91 2.89 -21.05
CA GLU A 165 14.51 3.05 -19.71
C GLU A 165 14.01 1.98 -18.73
N ALA A 166 12.71 1.69 -18.75
CA ALA A 166 12.13 0.63 -17.93
C ALA A 166 12.69 -0.75 -18.29
N LYS A 167 12.95 -1.01 -19.58
CA LYS A 167 13.61 -2.22 -20.07
C LYS A 167 15.05 -2.31 -19.58
N GLU A 168 15.84 -1.25 -19.73
CA GLU A 168 17.23 -1.23 -19.25
C GLU A 168 17.29 -1.50 -17.75
N TYR A 169 16.36 -0.92 -16.98
CA TYR A 169 16.22 -1.19 -15.57
C TYR A 169 15.89 -2.66 -15.28
N TRP A 170 14.93 -3.26 -16.00
CA TRP A 170 14.60 -4.68 -15.86
C TRP A 170 15.85 -5.54 -16.05
N LEU A 171 16.58 -5.37 -17.16
CA LEU A 171 17.75 -6.18 -17.49
C LEU A 171 18.83 -6.07 -16.40
N LYS A 172 19.09 -4.86 -15.91
CA LYS A 172 20.06 -4.63 -14.82
C LYS A 172 19.67 -5.33 -13.52
N GLU A 173 18.39 -5.33 -13.16
CA GLU A 173 17.90 -6.05 -11.98
C GLU A 173 18.01 -7.57 -12.17
N ALA A 174 17.71 -8.09 -13.37
CA ALA A 174 17.85 -9.51 -13.68
C ALA A 174 19.31 -9.99 -13.54
N ASP A 175 20.26 -9.22 -14.07
CA ASP A 175 21.70 -9.49 -13.92
C ASP A 175 22.15 -9.47 -12.45
N SER A 176 21.59 -8.57 -11.65
CA SER A 176 21.93 -8.45 -10.22
C SER A 176 21.44 -9.66 -9.41
N VAL A 177 20.33 -10.29 -9.81
CA VAL A 177 19.84 -11.53 -9.21
C VAL A 177 20.69 -12.73 -9.68
N SER A 178 21.06 -12.77 -10.96
CA SER A 178 21.89 -13.86 -11.52
C SER A 178 23.32 -13.86 -11.00
N ASN A 179 23.92 -12.70 -10.72
CA ASN A 179 25.31 -12.62 -10.25
C ASN A 179 25.46 -12.88 -8.73
N ASN A 180 24.36 -13.05 -8.00
CA ASN A 180 24.37 -13.43 -6.58
C ASN A 180 24.35 -14.96 -6.37
N GLU A 181 24.87 -15.73 -7.35
CA GLU A 181 25.09 -17.18 -7.31
C GLU A 181 26.17 -17.63 -6.28
N ASP A 182 26.20 -17.03 -5.09
CA ASP A 182 26.98 -17.49 -3.92
C ASP A 182 26.11 -18.26 -2.89
N PHE A 183 24.98 -18.80 -3.34
CA PHE A 183 24.16 -19.70 -2.53
C PHE A 183 23.81 -20.97 -3.29
N TYR A 184 24.80 -21.83 -3.56
CA TYR A 184 24.71 -23.29 -3.41
C TYR A 184 26.10 -23.92 -3.37
#